data_AF-A0A960EGP2-F1
#
_entry.id   AF-A0A960EGP2-F1
#
_cell.length_a   1.000
_cell.length_b   1.000
_cell.length_c   1.000
_cell.angle_alpha   90.00
_cell.angle_beta   90.00
_cell.angle_gamma   90.00
#
_symmetry.space_group_name_H-M   'P 1'
#
loop_
_entity.id
_entity.type
_entity.pdbx_description
1 polymer ?
#
loop_
_entity_poly.entity_id
_entity_poly.type
_entity_poly.pdbx_seq_one_letter_code
_entity_poly.pdbx_strand_id
1 'polypeptide(L)'
;EYAAPNTFNLASRLYSSWGLAGSHRPIHNVIISNVPGPPFPLFYAGAEMVAAYPMGPVMEGVGLNITVFSYRGSVDFGFMVDRELVPDVWNMADRVSDALLELQQAAGLRTATGR
;
A
#
# COMPACT_ATOMS: atom_id res chain seq x y z
N GLU A 1 -2.80 0.94 -33.02
CA GLU A 1 -3.24 0.15 -31.85
C GLU A 1 -2.54 0.65 -30.57
N TYR A 2 -2.79 1.92 -30.19
CA TYR A 2 -2.19 2.58 -29.01
C TYR A 2 -3.17 3.59 -28.38
N ALA A 3 -4.48 3.38 -28.57
CA ALA A 3 -5.51 4.31 -28.12
C ALA A 3 -5.82 4.18 -26.61
N ALA A 4 -5.54 3.03 -25.99
CA ALA A 4 -5.97 2.72 -24.63
C ALA A 4 -5.48 3.69 -23.54
N PRO A 5 -4.22 4.16 -23.54
CA PRO A 5 -3.76 5.09 -22.49
C PRO A 5 -4.42 6.47 -22.64
N ASN A 6 -4.57 6.96 -23.87
CA ASN A 6 -5.13 8.29 -24.13
C ASN A 6 -6.65 8.32 -23.89
N THR A 7 -7.38 7.26 -24.24
CA THR A 7 -8.82 7.17 -23.96
C THR A 7 -9.08 7.05 -22.46
N PHE A 8 -8.30 6.26 -21.73
CA PHE A 8 -8.39 6.17 -20.28
C PHE A 8 -8.13 7.52 -19.60
N ASN A 9 -7.05 8.20 -20.00
CA ASN A 9 -6.70 9.51 -19.45
C ASN A 9 -7.79 10.57 -19.72
N LEU A 10 -8.36 10.58 -20.92
CA LEU A 10 -9.47 11.49 -21.24
C LEU A 10 -10.72 11.17 -20.41
N ALA A 11 -11.08 9.89 -20.31
CA ALA A 11 -12.24 9.45 -19.54
C ALA A 11 -12.07 9.79 -18.05
N SER A 12 -10.90 9.54 -17.46
CA SER A 12 -10.57 9.89 -16.08
C SER A 12 -10.67 11.41 -15.85
N ARG A 13 -10.13 12.23 -16.76
CA ARG A 13 -10.25 13.69 -16.65
C ARG A 13 -11.68 14.19 -16.70
N LEU A 14 -12.52 13.64 -17.58
CA LEU A 14 -13.93 14.00 -17.66
C LEU A 14 -14.70 13.54 -16.41
N TYR A 15 -14.41 12.33 -15.92
CA TYR A 15 -15.00 11.80 -14.70
C TYR A 15 -14.71 12.71 -13.50
N SER A 16 -13.44 13.10 -13.31
CA SER A 16 -13.04 14.00 -12.22
C SER A 16 -13.57 15.42 -12.39
N SER A 17 -13.51 15.99 -13.61
CA SER A 17 -13.95 17.38 -13.83
C SER A 17 -15.45 17.58 -13.64
N TRP A 18 -16.24 16.53 -13.88
CA TRP A 18 -17.68 16.51 -13.60
C TRP A 18 -18.00 16.07 -12.16
N GLY A 19 -17.00 15.74 -11.33
CA GLY A 19 -17.18 15.35 -9.93
C GLY A 19 -17.95 14.04 -9.75
N LEU A 20 -17.89 13.11 -10.72
CA LEU A 20 -18.72 11.91 -10.69
C LEU A 20 -18.41 10.99 -9.52
N ALA A 21 -17.21 11.04 -8.95
CA ALA A 21 -16.85 10.27 -7.76
C ALA A 21 -17.74 10.57 -6.56
N GLY A 22 -18.25 11.81 -6.44
CA GLY A 22 -19.20 12.19 -5.40
C GLY A 22 -20.66 11.79 -5.71
N SER A 23 -20.95 11.39 -6.95
CA SER A 23 -22.30 11.07 -7.40
C SER A 23 -22.69 9.59 -7.19
N HIS A 24 -21.76 8.76 -6.73
CA HIS A 24 -22.03 7.36 -6.40
C HIS A 24 -21.27 6.94 -5.15
N ARG A 25 -21.65 5.78 -4.60
CA ARG A 25 -20.91 5.20 -3.47
C ARG A 25 -19.55 4.70 -3.95
N PRO A 26 -18.47 4.84 -3.16
CA PRO A 26 -17.18 4.24 -3.50
C PRO A 26 -17.33 2.75 -3.84
N ILE A 27 -16.64 2.30 -4.88
CA ILE A 27 -16.68 0.89 -5.30
C ILE A 27 -15.95 0.00 -4.26
N HIS A 28 -14.98 0.58 -3.55
CA HIS A 28 -14.21 -0.05 -2.49
C HIS A 28 -13.75 1.03 -1.50
N ASN A 29 -13.47 0.63 -0.25
CA ASN A 29 -13.05 1.56 0.82
C ASN A 29 -11.53 1.66 0.94
N VAL A 30 -10.81 0.60 0.57
CA VAL A 30 -9.37 0.47 0.70
C VAL A 30 -8.82 -0.37 -0.45
N ILE A 31 -7.65 -0.01 -0.95
CA ILE A 31 -6.86 -0.84 -1.85
C ILE A 31 -5.79 -1.54 -1.03
N ILE A 32 -5.69 -2.87 -1.16
CA ILE A 32 -4.60 -3.65 -0.59
C ILE A 32 -3.91 -4.41 -1.73
N SER A 33 -2.62 -4.17 -1.91
CA SER A 33 -1.81 -4.88 -2.90
C SER A 33 -0.69 -5.64 -2.18
N ASN A 34 -0.42 -6.87 -2.62
CA ASN A 34 0.65 -7.70 -2.09
C ASN A 34 1.56 -8.14 -3.22
N VAL A 35 2.80 -7.67 -3.20
CA VAL A 35 3.79 -7.89 -4.25
C VAL A 35 4.95 -8.71 -3.66
N PRO A 36 5.07 -9.99 -4.03
CA PRO A 36 6.22 -10.80 -3.63
C PRO A 36 7.49 -10.24 -4.26
N GLY A 37 8.47 -9.87 -3.44
CA GLY A 37 9.78 -9.44 -3.92
C GLY A 37 10.84 -10.56 -3.79
N PRO A 38 12.07 -10.26 -4.22
CA PRO A 38 13.13 -11.26 -4.29
C PRO A 38 13.63 -11.69 -2.89
N PRO A 39 13.89 -12.99 -2.67
CA PRO A 39 14.44 -13.49 -1.41
C PRO A 39 15.97 -13.32 -1.30
N PHE A 40 16.62 -12.72 -2.30
CA PHE A 40 18.07 -12.50 -2.39
C PHE A 40 18.40 -11.00 -2.39
N PRO A 41 19.61 -10.60 -1.97
CA PRO A 41 19.99 -9.19 -1.91
C PRO A 41 20.10 -8.55 -3.30
N LEU A 42 19.56 -7.34 -3.40
CA LEU A 42 19.69 -6.48 -4.57
C LEU A 42 20.74 -5.41 -4.32
N PHE A 43 21.44 -5.01 -5.39
CA PHE A 43 22.48 -3.99 -5.35
C PHE A 43 22.27 -2.96 -6.45
N TYR A 44 22.57 -1.70 -6.16
CA TYR A 44 22.64 -0.61 -7.13
C TYR A 44 23.99 0.07 -7.03
N ALA A 45 24.78 0.04 -8.11
CA ALA A 45 26.14 0.61 -8.16
C ALA A 45 27.06 0.16 -6.99
N GLY A 46 26.92 -1.09 -6.54
CA GLY A 46 27.69 -1.65 -5.42
C GLY A 46 27.10 -1.40 -4.04
N ALA A 47 26.06 -0.58 -3.90
CA ALA A 47 25.34 -0.39 -2.64
C ALA A 47 24.21 -1.42 -2.50
N GLU A 48 24.08 -2.03 -1.32
CA GLU A 48 23.02 -3.00 -1.02
C GLU A 48 21.69 -2.28 -0.73
N MET A 49 20.59 -2.80 -1.28
CA MET A 49 19.25 -2.35 -0.90
C MET A 49 18.91 -2.93 0.47
N VAL A 50 18.68 -2.05 1.46
CA VAL A 50 18.42 -2.42 2.86
C VAL A 50 16.94 -2.44 3.23
N ALA A 51 16.11 -1.71 2.49
CA ALA A 51 14.67 -1.60 2.71
C ALA A 51 13.97 -1.24 1.40
N ALA A 52 12.70 -1.63 1.28
CA ALA A 52 11.83 -1.24 0.19
C ALA A 52 10.54 -0.66 0.75
N TYR A 53 10.22 0.59 0.38
CA TYR A 53 9.01 1.27 0.83
C TYR A 53 8.00 1.31 -0.32
N PRO A 54 7.08 0.33 -0.40
CA PRO A 54 6.15 0.27 -1.51
C PRO A 54 5.13 1.43 -1.45
N MET A 55 4.77 1.96 -2.60
CA MET A 55 3.87 3.10 -2.72
C MET A 55 2.83 2.81 -3.80
N GLY A 56 1.59 2.56 -3.38
CA GLY A 56 0.45 2.40 -4.27
C GLY A 56 -0.27 3.73 -4.51
N PRO A 57 -1.04 3.85 -5.60
CA PRO A 57 -1.74 5.09 -5.94
C PRO A 57 -2.92 5.37 -4.99
N VAL A 58 -3.14 6.66 -4.71
CA VAL A 58 -4.40 7.19 -4.19
C VAL A 58 -5.26 7.61 -5.39
N MET A 59 -6.51 7.19 -5.40
CA MET A 59 -7.43 7.41 -6.52
C MET A 59 -8.69 8.12 -6.04
N GLU A 60 -9.39 8.79 -6.96
CA GLU A 60 -10.66 9.43 -6.66
C GLU A 60 -11.66 8.41 -6.13
N GLY A 61 -12.31 8.73 -5.00
CA GLY A 61 -13.22 7.83 -4.30
C GLY A 61 -12.55 6.83 -3.35
N VAL A 62 -11.21 6.73 -3.31
CA VAL A 62 -10.47 5.82 -2.41
C VAL A 62 -9.23 6.49 -1.83
N GLY A 63 -9.38 7.01 -0.62
CA GLY A 63 -8.36 7.78 0.09
C GLY A 63 -7.30 6.95 0.83
N LEU A 64 -7.35 5.62 0.80
CA LEU A 64 -6.40 4.75 1.50
C LEU A 64 -5.91 3.60 0.61
N ASN A 65 -4.60 3.52 0.47
CA ASN A 65 -3.89 2.43 -0.19
C ASN A 65 -2.87 1.81 0.78
N ILE A 66 -2.92 0.48 0.92
CA ILE A 66 -1.95 -0.33 1.65
C ILE A 66 -1.21 -1.19 0.62
N THR A 67 0.09 -1.01 0.49
CA THR A 67 0.91 -1.86 -0.37
C THR A 67 1.89 -2.65 0.48
N VAL A 68 1.91 -3.96 0.26
CA VAL A 68 2.77 -4.91 0.96
C VAL A 68 3.81 -5.41 -0.03
N PHE A 69 5.08 -5.40 0.39
CA PHE A 69 6.19 -5.91 -0.40
C PHE A 69 7.09 -6.78 0.47
N SER A 70 7.49 -7.95 -0.02
CA SER A 70 8.44 -8.81 0.69
C SER A 70 9.84 -8.68 0.12
N TYR A 71 10.86 -8.63 0.97
CA TYR A 71 12.26 -8.58 0.55
C TYR A 71 13.14 -9.30 1.56
N ARG A 72 13.96 -10.26 1.12
CA ARG A 72 14.93 -10.98 1.99
C ARG A 72 14.36 -11.46 3.34
N GLY A 73 13.14 -11.98 3.33
CA GLY A 73 12.50 -12.50 4.54
C GLY A 73 11.91 -11.45 5.48
N SER A 74 11.99 -10.15 5.14
CA SER A 74 11.13 -9.12 5.71
C SER A 74 9.90 -8.89 4.84
N VAL A 75 8.88 -8.28 5.46
CA VAL A 75 7.69 -7.76 4.79
C VAL A 75 7.55 -6.30 5.18
N ASP A 76 7.50 -5.43 4.18
CA ASP A 76 7.37 -3.99 4.32
C ASP A 76 5.93 -3.56 3.98
N PHE A 77 5.36 -2.69 4.81
CA PHE A 77 4.03 -2.12 4.61
C PHE A 77 4.16 -0.63 4.27
N GLY A 78 3.58 -0.25 3.14
CA GLY A 78 3.46 1.13 2.70
C GLY A 78 2.01 1.60 2.82
N PHE A 79 1.81 2.75 3.46
CA PHE A 79 0.51 3.39 3.60
C PHE A 79 0.51 4.71 2.83
N MET A 80 -0.26 4.77 1.76
CA MET A 80 -0.48 6.02 1.02
C MET A 80 -1.91 6.48 1.23
N VAL A 81 -2.07 7.74 1.63
CA VAL A 81 -3.37 8.30 1.99
C VAL A 81 -3.61 9.67 1.41
N ASP A 82 -4.88 9.97 1.18
CA ASP A 82 -5.37 11.34 1.18
C ASP A 82 -5.48 11.82 2.64
N ARG A 83 -4.76 12.88 2.97
CA ARG A 83 -4.69 13.44 4.34
C ARG A 83 -6.04 13.99 4.82
N GLU A 84 -6.91 14.45 3.93
CA GLU A 84 -8.23 14.94 4.31
C GLU A 84 -9.17 13.81 4.73
N LEU A 85 -9.00 12.63 4.12
CA LEU A 85 -9.79 11.44 4.41
C LEU A 85 -9.21 10.57 5.53
N VAL A 86 -7.88 10.53 5.67
CA VAL A 86 -7.16 9.82 6.74
C VAL A 86 -6.18 10.78 7.43
N PRO A 87 -6.63 11.54 8.44
CA PRO A 87 -5.82 12.61 9.06
C PRO A 87 -4.58 12.11 9.81
N ASP A 88 -4.63 10.89 10.35
CA ASP A 88 -3.54 10.29 11.12
C ASP A 88 -3.28 8.83 10.69
N VAL A 89 -2.51 8.69 9.61
CA VAL A 89 -2.09 7.38 9.10
C VAL A 89 -1.09 6.66 10.02
N TRP A 90 -0.39 7.41 10.89
CA TRP A 90 0.66 6.86 11.74
C TRP A 90 0.10 5.92 12.80
N ASN A 91 -1.09 6.22 13.34
CA ASN A 91 -1.79 5.32 14.25
C ASN A 91 -1.97 3.90 13.66
N MET A 92 -2.30 3.82 12.37
CA MET A 92 -2.43 2.54 11.67
C MET A 92 -1.07 1.89 11.42
N ALA A 93 -0.06 2.67 11.02
CA ALA A 93 1.29 2.17 10.77
C ALA A 93 1.92 1.56 12.04
N ASP A 94 1.81 2.26 13.18
CA ASP A 94 2.36 1.83 14.46
C ASP A 94 1.69 0.54 14.98
N ARG A 95 0.42 0.33 14.63
CA ARG A 95 -0.36 -0.84 15.04
C ARG A 95 -0.05 -2.13 14.29
N VAL A 96 0.71 -2.08 13.19
CA VAL A 96 1.03 -3.28 12.40
C VAL A 96 1.80 -4.30 13.23
N SER A 97 2.81 -3.84 13.98
CA SER A 97 3.62 -4.72 14.82
C SER A 97 2.80 -5.31 15.97
N ASP A 98 1.97 -4.49 16.62
CA ASP A 98 1.10 -4.94 17.70
C ASP A 98 0.08 -5.99 17.23
N ALA A 99 -0.54 -5.77 16.07
CA ALA A 99 -1.49 -6.72 15.47
C ALA A 99 -0.81 -8.05 15.12
N LEU A 100 0.43 -8.02 14.62
CA LEU A 100 1.19 -9.24 14.35
C LEU A 100 1.53 -9.99 15.65
N LEU A 101 1.91 -9.26 16.70
CA LEU A 101 2.18 -9.85 18.02
C LEU A 101 0.92 -10.52 18.59
N GLU A 102 -0.24 -9.86 18.49
CA GLU A 102 -1.53 -10.43 18.91
C GLU A 102 -1.83 -11.74 18.16
N LEU A 103 -1.65 -11.77 16.83
CA LEU A 103 -1.84 -12.97 16.02
C LEU A 103 -0.87 -14.10 16.38
N GLN A 104 0.40 -13.78 16.65
CA GLN A 104 1.40 -14.76 17.09
C GLN A 104 1.01 -15.38 18.43
N GLN A 105 0.57 -14.56 19.39
CA GLN A 105 0.12 -15.03 20.70
C GLN A 105 -1.11 -15.93 20.56
N ALA A 106 -2.11 -15.52 19.77
CA ALA A 106 -3.31 -16.31 19.52
C ALA A 106 -2.99 -17.66 18.84
N ALA A 107 -1.97 -17.69 17.98
CA ALA A 107 -1.48 -18.91 17.33
C ALA A 107 -0.58 -19.79 18.23
N GLY A 108 -0.29 -19.37 19.47
CA GLY A 108 0.63 -20.09 20.37
C GLY A 108 2.09 -20.05 19.92
N LEU A 109 2.45 -19.14 19.01
CA LEU A 109 3.82 -18.92 18.57
C LEU A 109 4.55 -18.12 19.63
N ARG A 110 5.68 -18.64 20.13
CA ARG A 110 6.56 -17.86 20.99
C ARG A 110 7.15 -16.73 20.15
N THR A 111 6.92 -15.48 20.58
CA THR A 111 7.61 -14.33 20.01
C THR A 111 9.11 -14.58 20.12
N ALA A 112 9.78 -14.79 18.99
CA ALA A 112 11.23 -14.87 18.99
C ALA A 112 11.72 -13.48 19.43
N THR A 113 12.31 -13.38 20.61
CA THR A 113 13.00 -12.18 21.05
C THR A 113 14.07 -11.88 19.99
N GLY A 114 13.86 -10.82 19.20
CA GLY A 114 14.79 -10.40 18.17
C GLY A 114 16.16 -10.07 18.76
N ARG A 115 17.20 -10.34 17.97
CA ARG A 115 18.60 -9.93 18.22
C ARG A 115 18.75 -8.41 18.25
#